data_AF-A0A6C0HHS3-F1
#
_entry.id   AF-A0A6C0HHS3-F1
#
_cell.length_a   1.000
_cell.length_b   1.000
_cell.length_c   1.000
_cell.angle_alpha   90.00
_cell.angle_beta   90.00
_cell.angle_gamma   90.00
#
_symmetry.space_group_name_H-M   'P 1'
#
loop_
_entity.id
_entity.type
_entity.pdbx_description
1 polymer ?
#
loop_
_entity_poly.entity_id
_entity_poly.type
_entity_poly.pdbx_seq_one_letter_code
_entity_poly.pdbx_strand_id
1 'polypeptide(L)'
;MSSVSDNQITQKIADAHNIVDSLFSKYGNNPYMLERTYNYICQQLPNQLEVVFKTHEQRVSRIEELTMEQQAFITEFIAKNQYFYIPTTEIFYHYDGKHYRIFNEDDILHQILTLITKDRQLMCWKQRTKVYIMKRIKENNLLKSVPESYTIQNVLSVLHPTIFATRTEAKYFLTIIGDNIFKKNTHLIHFMHSNAKHFIRELNALCQGFLGTNLCQTIKHKYHEHSYQHSRILKINDIIKNEAIWKPLLMTWALDILCVACHYSMRFDCSDDFLLHTNDEPLCQSVFYLNRNEPSIIVDHFISEYLQKNQRHTSRANRVILNEESPQIVYANADEIDTKNITGQITWKNMQYLWKYFLESKNLPAILFQQALKTIFTQKLAEHYRPEIDSFMGIFSKHLPAIQKFISFWEDTITIQDDDIEHDFEIDELSILFKLWCENQGETVSSFSHSQLLDLIDYFYPNIEIDQDKYIYKIHCSLWDKQMDVQTVMETFLENNIRTNMDENTRISIYDAYRFYCQNCPRSKQSLVVSKSYFEKCVYARFADYIL
;
A
#
# COMPACT_ATOMS: atom_id res chain seq x y z
N MET A 1 -0.12 54.02 26.56
CA MET A 1 0.55 55.32 26.72
C MET A 1 1.44 55.26 27.94
N SER A 2 2.73 55.09 27.71
CA SER A 2 3.78 55.12 28.72
C SER A 2 4.01 56.55 29.20
N SER A 3 4.19 56.70 30.51
CA SER A 3 4.56 57.94 31.21
C SER A 3 5.66 58.72 30.48
N VAL A 4 5.27 59.80 29.79
CA VAL A 4 6.17 60.93 29.56
C VAL A 4 6.46 61.48 30.95
N SER A 5 7.71 61.42 31.40
CA SER A 5 8.08 61.82 32.75
C SER A 5 7.71 63.29 32.99
N ASP A 6 7.03 63.60 34.10
CA ASP A 6 6.58 64.96 34.44
C ASP A 6 7.70 66.02 34.36
N ASN A 7 8.95 65.59 34.57
CA ASN A 7 10.15 66.42 34.38
C ASN A 7 10.33 66.92 32.93
N GLN A 8 10.04 66.10 31.91
CA GLN A 8 10.17 66.52 30.51
C GLN A 8 9.09 67.53 30.10
N ILE A 9 7.89 67.42 30.67
CA ILE A 9 6.79 68.37 30.41
C ILE A 9 7.14 69.72 31.03
N THR A 10 7.56 69.71 32.29
CA THR A 10 7.94 70.92 33.03
C THR A 10 9.08 71.66 32.34
N GLN A 11 10.09 70.94 31.83
CA GLN A 11 11.21 71.52 31.09
C GLN A 11 10.76 72.16 29.75
N LYS A 12 9.90 71.49 28.98
CA LYS A 12 9.35 72.06 27.73
C LYS A 12 8.53 73.32 27.96
N ILE A 13 7.80 73.40 29.08
CA ILE A 13 7.03 74.59 29.46
C ILE A 13 7.99 75.75 29.76
N ALA A 14 9.01 75.52 30.59
CA ALA A 14 10.01 76.54 30.92
C ALA A 14 10.73 77.07 29.67
N ASP A 15 11.13 76.17 28.75
CA ASP A 15 11.75 76.54 27.48
C ASP A 15 10.83 77.37 26.59
N ALA A 16 9.53 77.01 26.51
CA ALA A 16 8.54 77.76 25.73
C ALA A 16 8.34 79.18 26.27
N HIS A 17 8.24 79.36 27.59
CA HIS A 17 8.14 80.68 28.22
C HIS A 17 9.36 81.54 27.92
N ASN A 18 10.57 80.99 28.09
CA ASN A 18 11.81 81.70 27.77
C ASN A 18 11.87 82.17 26.31
N ILE A 19 11.40 81.35 25.36
CA ILE A 19 11.35 81.72 23.94
C ILE A 19 10.34 82.84 23.70
N VAL A 20 9.14 82.74 24.28
CA VAL A 20 8.10 83.79 24.15
C VAL A 20 8.61 85.12 24.71
N ASP A 21 9.22 85.11 25.89
CA ASP A 21 9.78 86.30 26.52
C ASP A 21 10.94 86.90 25.70
N SER A 22 11.76 86.04 25.09
CA SER A 22 12.84 86.48 24.18
C SER A 22 12.29 87.14 22.90
N LEU A 23 11.15 86.67 22.37
CA LEU A 23 10.51 87.24 21.18
C LEU A 23 9.92 88.63 21.48
N PHE A 24 9.26 88.78 22.63
CA PHE A 24 8.75 90.09 23.07
C PHE A 24 9.87 91.07 23.39
N SER A 25 10.99 90.60 23.97
CA SER A 25 12.17 91.42 24.22
C SER A 25 12.86 91.87 22.91
N LYS A 26 12.95 90.99 21.90
CA LYS A 26 13.60 91.26 20.61
C LYS A 26 12.84 92.28 19.75
N TYR A 27 11.50 92.29 19.81
CA TYR A 27 10.66 93.19 19.02
C TYR A 27 10.03 94.33 19.84
N GLY A 28 10.45 94.53 21.09
CA GLY A 28 9.86 95.47 22.05
C GLY A 28 9.76 96.93 21.59
N ASN A 29 10.68 97.39 20.74
CA ASN A 29 10.72 98.76 20.24
C ASN A 29 9.94 98.97 18.92
N ASN A 30 9.32 97.93 18.36
CA ASN A 30 8.57 98.01 17.11
C ASN A 30 7.08 97.67 17.37
N PRO A 31 6.20 98.70 17.46
CA PRO A 31 4.78 98.51 17.79
C PRO A 31 4.07 97.53 16.85
N TYR A 32 4.39 97.59 15.54
CA TYR A 32 3.81 96.72 14.53
C TYR A 32 4.20 95.24 14.74
N MET A 33 5.46 94.97 15.07
CA MET A 33 5.93 93.60 15.30
C MET A 33 5.45 93.04 16.65
N LEU A 34 5.28 93.88 17.66
CA LEU A 34 4.76 93.49 18.97
C LEU A 34 3.30 93.04 18.87
N GLU A 35 2.46 93.81 18.19
CA GLU A 35 1.06 93.47 17.94
C GLU A 35 0.93 92.20 17.07
N ARG A 36 1.77 92.05 16.05
CA ARG A 36 1.79 90.85 15.21
C ARG A 36 2.23 89.59 15.97
N THR A 37 3.22 89.73 16.86
CA THR A 37 3.71 88.62 17.72
C THR A 37 2.64 88.22 18.72
N TYR A 38 1.98 89.18 19.36
CA TYR A 38 0.83 88.94 20.24
C TYR A 38 -0.32 88.24 19.50
N ASN A 39 -0.74 88.75 18.35
CA ASN A 39 -1.82 88.15 17.57
C ASN A 39 -1.46 86.73 17.10
N TYR A 40 -0.20 86.47 16.74
CA TYR A 40 0.22 85.12 16.37
C TYR A 40 0.18 84.15 17.55
N ILE A 41 0.76 84.51 18.70
CA ILE A 41 0.88 83.63 19.87
C ILE A 41 -0.48 83.45 20.57
N CYS A 42 -1.26 84.51 20.74
CA CYS A 42 -2.49 84.47 21.54
C CYS A 42 -3.73 84.15 20.69
N GLN A 43 -3.77 84.50 19.40
CA GLN A 43 -4.97 84.30 18.57
C GLN A 43 -4.80 83.20 17.51
N GLN A 44 -3.65 83.10 16.84
CA GLN A 44 -3.46 82.13 15.75
C GLN A 44 -2.96 80.77 16.22
N LEU A 45 -1.97 80.75 17.12
CA LEU A 45 -1.32 79.52 17.59
C LEU A 45 -2.29 78.55 18.28
N PRO A 46 -3.20 78.98 19.19
CA PRO A 46 -4.16 78.06 19.82
C PRO A 46 -5.09 77.41 18.78
N ASN A 47 -5.58 78.20 17.83
CA ASN A 47 -6.43 77.71 16.75
C ASN A 47 -5.68 76.73 15.82
N GLN A 48 -4.41 77.00 15.51
CA GLN A 48 -3.58 76.08 14.73
C GLN A 48 -3.34 74.76 15.47
N LEU A 49 -3.04 74.79 16.77
CA LEU A 49 -2.85 73.58 17.58
C LEU A 49 -4.15 72.78 17.72
N GLU A 50 -5.29 73.44 17.87
CA GLU A 50 -6.61 72.79 17.89
C GLU A 50 -6.91 72.09 16.55
N VAL A 51 -6.61 72.73 15.42
CA VAL A 51 -6.75 72.10 14.09
C VAL A 51 -5.80 70.91 13.93
N VAL A 52 -4.56 71.03 14.38
CA VAL A 52 -3.58 69.93 14.37
C VAL A 52 -4.06 68.77 15.23
N PHE A 53 -4.60 69.05 16.42
CA PHE A 53 -5.16 68.05 17.32
C PHE A 53 -6.36 67.32 16.70
N LYS A 54 -7.36 68.05 16.21
CA LYS A 54 -8.53 67.46 15.51
C LYS A 54 -8.12 66.64 14.29
N THR A 55 -7.15 67.13 13.51
CA THR A 55 -6.63 66.39 12.35
C THR A 55 -5.91 65.11 12.79
N HIS A 56 -5.19 65.14 13.91
CA HIS A 56 -4.55 63.95 14.47
C HIS A 56 -5.58 62.93 14.94
N GLU A 57 -6.60 63.36 15.72
CA GLU A 57 -7.68 62.47 16.17
C GLU A 57 -8.45 61.85 15.00
N GLN A 58 -8.81 62.64 13.99
CA GLN A 58 -9.47 62.13 12.77
C GLN A 58 -8.60 61.13 12.01
N ARG A 59 -7.28 61.34 11.96
CA ARG A 59 -6.35 60.38 11.34
C ARG A 59 -6.27 59.07 12.13
N VAL A 60 -6.20 59.15 13.46
CA VAL A 60 -6.15 57.97 14.33
C VAL A 60 -7.45 57.17 14.19
N SER A 61 -8.61 57.82 14.34
CA SER A 61 -9.92 57.21 14.19
C SER A 61 -10.10 56.56 12.80
N ARG A 62 -9.70 57.24 11.72
CA ARG A 62 -9.73 56.65 10.36
C ARG A 62 -8.83 55.44 10.21
N ILE A 63 -7.65 55.42 10.84
CA ILE A 63 -6.73 54.28 10.80
C ILE A 63 -7.34 53.09 11.56
N GLU A 64 -8.01 53.35 12.69
CA GLU A 64 -8.71 52.32 13.47
C GLU A 64 -9.86 51.70 12.66
N GLU A 65 -10.73 52.54 12.07
CA GLU A 65 -11.82 52.09 11.19
C GLU A 65 -11.32 51.22 10.03
N LEU A 66 -10.32 51.71 9.27
CA LEU A 66 -9.72 50.95 8.17
C LEU A 66 -9.07 49.64 8.62
N THR A 67 -8.54 49.59 9.84
CA THR A 67 -7.98 48.36 10.42
C THR A 67 -9.09 47.35 10.73
N MET A 68 -10.21 47.81 11.28
CA MET A 68 -11.37 46.95 11.55
C MET A 68 -11.97 46.40 10.26
N GLU A 69 -12.17 47.26 9.25
CA GLU A 69 -12.67 46.85 7.93
C GLU A 69 -11.71 45.85 7.26
N GLN A 70 -10.40 46.12 7.30
CA GLN A 70 -9.39 45.22 6.75
C GLN A 70 -9.46 43.83 7.43
N GLN A 71 -9.54 43.79 8.76
CA GLN A 71 -9.63 42.52 9.50
C GLN A 71 -10.92 41.75 9.21
N ALA A 72 -12.05 42.46 9.11
CA ALA A 72 -13.34 41.86 8.74
C ALA A 72 -13.26 41.23 7.35
N PHE A 73 -12.75 41.98 6.36
CA PHE A 73 -12.56 41.50 5.00
C PHE A 73 -11.64 40.27 4.93
N ILE A 74 -10.50 40.29 5.62
CA ILE A 74 -9.56 39.15 5.64
C ILE A 74 -10.23 37.91 6.23
N THR A 75 -10.99 38.08 7.32
CA THR A 75 -11.66 36.97 8.01
C THR A 75 -12.73 36.36 7.11
N GLU A 76 -13.52 37.19 6.45
CA GLU A 76 -14.53 36.73 5.49
C GLU A 76 -13.89 36.03 4.27
N PHE A 77 -12.79 36.59 3.74
CA PHE A 77 -12.08 36.00 2.60
C PHE A 77 -11.52 34.62 2.92
N ILE A 78 -10.85 34.45 4.07
CA ILE A 78 -10.27 33.17 4.50
C ILE A 78 -11.39 32.16 4.83
N ALA A 79 -12.50 32.60 5.42
CA ALA A 79 -13.62 31.71 5.71
C ALA A 79 -14.29 31.19 4.43
N LYS A 80 -14.39 32.02 3.38
CA LYS A 80 -14.99 31.63 2.10
C LYS A 80 -14.05 30.82 1.21
N ASN A 81 -12.74 31.02 1.31
CA ASN A 81 -11.76 30.37 0.43
C ASN A 81 -10.74 29.60 1.25
N GLN A 82 -10.79 28.26 1.16
CA GLN A 82 -9.94 27.39 1.94
C GLN A 82 -8.61 27.14 1.22
N TYR A 83 -7.72 28.13 1.32
CA TYR A 83 -6.35 28.03 0.83
C TYR A 83 -5.39 27.51 1.89
N PHE A 84 -4.45 26.68 1.46
CA PHE A 84 -3.39 26.12 2.29
C PHE A 84 -2.05 26.25 1.60
N TYR A 85 -0.98 26.13 2.39
CA TYR A 85 0.39 26.24 1.91
C TYR A 85 1.29 25.20 2.55
N ILE A 86 2.27 24.72 1.78
CA ILE A 86 3.33 23.84 2.29
C ILE A 86 4.69 24.54 2.11
N PRO A 87 5.37 24.93 3.20
CA PRO A 87 6.66 25.62 3.11
C PRO A 87 7.79 24.82 2.48
N THR A 88 7.77 23.50 2.60
CA THR A 88 8.84 22.61 2.09
C THR A 88 8.86 22.50 0.58
N THR A 89 7.68 22.56 -0.06
CA THR A 89 7.53 22.47 -1.52
C THR A 89 7.19 23.81 -2.17
N GLU A 90 6.86 24.82 -1.36
CA GLU A 90 6.40 26.15 -1.79
C GLU A 90 5.11 26.11 -2.64
N ILE A 91 4.30 25.06 -2.45
CA ILE A 91 3.06 24.84 -3.21
C ILE A 91 1.85 25.38 -2.42
N PHE A 92 0.94 26.04 -3.15
CA PHE A 92 -0.37 26.44 -2.66
C PHE A 92 -1.44 25.41 -3.05
N TYR A 93 -2.42 25.27 -2.18
CA TYR A 93 -3.52 24.33 -2.33
C TYR A 93 -4.85 25.04 -2.09
N HIS A 94 -5.88 24.57 -2.78
CA HIS A 94 -7.27 25.00 -2.57
C HIS A 94 -8.15 23.79 -2.31
N TYR A 95 -9.05 23.92 -1.34
CA TYR A 95 -10.05 22.91 -1.02
C TYR A 95 -11.45 23.46 -1.31
N ASP A 96 -12.19 22.81 -2.21
CA ASP A 96 -13.53 23.24 -2.64
C ASP A 96 -14.67 22.66 -1.77
N GLY A 97 -14.33 22.04 -0.64
CA GLY A 97 -15.25 21.29 0.22
C GLY A 97 -15.47 19.83 -0.23
N LYS A 98 -14.88 19.40 -1.34
CA LYS A 98 -14.93 18.02 -1.85
C LYS A 98 -13.56 17.44 -2.21
N HIS A 99 -12.69 18.25 -2.81
CA HIS A 99 -11.40 17.84 -3.35
C HIS A 99 -10.33 18.89 -3.11
N TYR A 100 -9.15 18.44 -2.72
CA TYR A 100 -7.95 19.25 -2.65
C TYR A 100 -7.29 19.32 -4.02
N ARG A 101 -6.81 20.51 -4.39
CA ARG A 101 -6.11 20.72 -5.67
C ARG A 101 -4.92 21.65 -5.46
N ILE A 102 -3.88 21.45 -6.27
CA ILE A 102 -2.82 22.43 -6.42
C ILE A 102 -3.42 23.70 -7.04
N PHE A 103 -3.00 24.85 -6.54
CA PHE A 103 -3.51 26.14 -6.98
C PHE A 103 -2.35 27.12 -7.18
N ASN A 104 -2.43 27.99 -8.18
CA ASN A 104 -1.34 28.89 -8.53
C ASN A 104 -1.35 30.15 -7.65
N GLU A 105 -0.18 30.65 -7.24
CA GLU A 105 -0.06 31.88 -6.45
C GLU A 105 -0.64 33.09 -7.20
N ASP A 106 -0.39 33.18 -8.52
CA ASP A 106 -0.88 34.30 -9.34
C ASP A 106 -2.42 34.37 -9.38
N ASP A 107 -3.09 33.23 -9.40
CA ASP A 107 -4.55 33.15 -9.39
C ASP A 107 -5.12 33.61 -8.04
N ILE A 108 -4.48 33.21 -6.93
CA ILE A 108 -4.81 33.69 -5.57
C ILE A 108 -4.67 35.21 -5.52
N LEU A 109 -3.55 35.73 -6.02
CA LEU A 109 -3.27 37.16 -6.05
C LEU A 109 -4.30 37.92 -6.89
N HIS A 110 -4.65 37.40 -8.06
CA HIS A 110 -5.66 37.99 -8.93
C HIS A 110 -7.03 38.03 -8.24
N GLN A 111 -7.44 36.95 -7.58
CA GLN A 111 -8.69 36.88 -6.84
C GLN A 111 -8.74 37.88 -5.68
N ILE A 112 -7.67 37.95 -4.88
CA ILE A 112 -7.54 38.93 -3.77
C ILE A 112 -7.68 40.35 -4.31
N LEU A 113 -6.92 40.70 -5.35
CA LEU A 113 -6.89 42.07 -5.89
C LEU A 113 -8.23 42.46 -6.53
N THR A 114 -8.90 41.51 -7.19
CA THR A 114 -10.22 41.73 -7.78
C THR A 114 -11.27 41.99 -6.72
N LEU A 115 -11.27 41.23 -5.61
CA LEU A 115 -12.21 41.43 -4.51
C LEU A 115 -11.95 42.73 -3.75
N ILE A 116 -10.68 43.09 -3.48
CA ILE A 116 -10.34 44.38 -2.87
C ILE A 116 -10.80 45.54 -3.76
N THR A 117 -10.71 45.41 -5.08
CA THR A 117 -11.10 46.50 -5.99
C THR A 117 -12.62 46.74 -6.00
N LYS A 118 -13.43 45.74 -5.61
CA LYS A 118 -14.87 45.91 -5.42
C LYS A 118 -15.20 46.69 -4.14
N ASP A 119 -14.31 46.69 -3.15
CA ASP A 119 -14.44 47.43 -1.91
C ASP A 119 -13.69 48.77 -1.98
N ARG A 120 -14.45 49.86 -2.16
CA ARG A 120 -13.87 51.20 -2.35
C ARG A 120 -13.11 51.69 -1.11
N GLN A 121 -13.42 51.22 0.09
CA GLN A 121 -12.80 51.71 1.32
C GLN A 121 -11.37 51.17 1.49
N LEU A 122 -11.17 49.88 1.21
CA LEU A 122 -9.88 49.21 1.35
C LEU A 122 -8.89 49.45 0.20
N MET A 123 -9.30 50.14 -0.87
CA MET A 123 -8.46 50.45 -2.04
C MET A 123 -7.17 51.19 -1.68
N CYS A 124 -7.24 52.12 -0.72
CA CYS A 124 -6.06 52.85 -0.24
C CYS A 124 -5.03 51.95 0.45
N TRP A 125 -5.45 50.79 0.97
CA TRP A 125 -4.61 49.80 1.65
C TRP A 125 -4.42 48.52 0.82
N LYS A 126 -4.73 48.55 -0.48
CA LYS A 126 -4.72 47.38 -1.38
C LYS A 126 -3.46 46.52 -1.26
N GLN A 127 -2.28 47.13 -1.34
CA GLN A 127 -1.01 46.40 -1.26
C GLN A 127 -0.78 45.81 0.14
N ARG A 128 -1.12 46.55 1.20
CA ARG A 128 -0.99 46.10 2.59
C ARG A 128 -1.92 44.92 2.88
N THR A 129 -3.18 45.00 2.44
CA THR A 129 -4.17 43.93 2.58
C THR A 129 -3.75 42.68 1.82
N LYS A 130 -3.26 42.82 0.57
CA LYS A 130 -2.70 41.71 -0.22
C LYS A 130 -1.59 40.96 0.55
N VAL A 131 -0.60 41.69 1.05
CA VAL A 131 0.53 41.09 1.78
C VAL A 131 0.06 40.36 3.03
N TYR A 132 -0.90 40.94 3.77
CA TYR A 132 -1.41 40.33 4.98
C TYR A 132 -2.23 39.05 4.72
N ILE A 133 -3.09 39.04 3.70
CA ILE A 133 -3.84 37.83 3.30
C ILE A 133 -2.86 36.73 2.88
N MET A 134 -1.87 37.06 2.05
CA MET A 134 -0.88 36.08 1.59
C MET A 134 -0.08 35.51 2.77
N LYS A 135 0.28 36.35 3.75
CA LYS A 135 0.93 35.90 4.98
C LYS A 135 0.06 34.89 5.74
N ARG A 136 -1.24 35.18 5.92
CA ARG A 136 -2.16 34.26 6.60
C ARG A 136 -2.37 32.94 5.85
N ILE A 137 -2.41 32.96 4.51
CA ILE A 137 -2.48 31.74 3.70
C ILE A 137 -1.20 30.91 3.90
N LYS A 138 -0.03 31.54 3.87
CA LYS A 138 1.27 30.86 4.10
C LYS A 138 1.41 30.29 5.52
N GLU A 139 0.74 30.88 6.50
CA GLU A 139 0.65 30.36 7.88
C GLU A 139 -0.31 29.16 8.00
N ASN A 140 -1.25 28.98 7.07
CA ASN A 140 -2.23 27.89 7.08
C ASN A 140 -1.68 26.62 6.41
N ASN A 141 -1.16 25.70 7.23
CA ASN A 141 -0.53 24.49 6.75
C ASN A 141 -1.55 23.42 6.31
N LEU A 142 -1.36 22.82 5.13
CA LEU A 142 -2.25 21.79 4.57
C LEU A 142 -2.43 20.57 5.49
N LEU A 143 -1.36 20.16 6.19
CA LEU A 143 -1.37 18.95 7.03
C LEU A 143 -2.33 19.05 8.21
N LYS A 144 -2.72 20.27 8.61
CA LYS A 144 -3.68 20.54 9.69
C LYS A 144 -5.11 20.73 9.18
N SER A 145 -5.33 20.55 7.87
CA SER A 145 -6.67 20.70 7.29
C SER A 145 -7.61 19.59 7.80
N VAL A 146 -8.90 19.94 7.92
CA VAL A 146 -9.96 19.00 8.30
C VAL A 146 -10.81 18.76 7.05
N PRO A 147 -10.68 17.61 6.39
CA PRO A 147 -11.49 17.27 5.22
C PRO A 147 -12.96 17.10 5.61
N GLU A 148 -13.86 17.44 4.69
CA GLU A 148 -15.29 17.24 4.84
C GLU A 148 -15.65 15.75 4.80
N SER A 149 -16.82 15.42 5.34
CA SER A 149 -17.32 14.05 5.33
C SER A 149 -17.37 13.45 3.92
N TYR A 150 -17.72 14.24 2.91
CA TYR A 150 -17.74 13.79 1.51
C TYR A 150 -16.38 13.27 1.06
N THR A 151 -15.33 14.05 1.29
CA THR A 151 -13.94 13.73 0.91
C THR A 151 -13.47 12.46 1.60
N ILE A 152 -13.74 12.33 2.90
CA ILE A 152 -13.40 11.14 3.68
C ILE A 152 -14.11 9.91 3.10
N GLN A 153 -15.42 9.99 2.83
CA GLN A 153 -16.16 8.85 2.29
C GLN A 153 -15.71 8.49 0.86
N ASN A 154 -15.37 9.49 0.04
CA ASN A 154 -14.85 9.29 -1.31
C ASN A 154 -13.52 8.53 -1.28
N VAL A 155 -12.55 9.01 -0.49
CA VAL A 155 -11.26 8.32 -0.30
C VAL A 155 -11.46 6.87 0.17
N LEU A 156 -12.36 6.65 1.14
CA LEU A 156 -12.65 5.29 1.60
C LEU A 156 -13.32 4.41 0.53
N SER A 157 -14.18 4.97 -0.32
CA SER A 157 -14.81 4.23 -1.42
C SER A 157 -13.83 3.89 -2.56
N VAL A 158 -12.78 4.67 -2.67
CA VAL A 158 -11.70 4.47 -3.63
C VAL A 158 -10.75 3.37 -3.16
N LEU A 159 -10.41 3.35 -1.87
CA LEU A 159 -9.51 2.36 -1.28
C LEU A 159 -10.20 1.01 -1.01
N HIS A 160 -11.48 1.01 -0.63
CA HIS A 160 -12.26 -0.19 -0.34
C HIS A 160 -13.47 -0.28 -1.28
N PRO A 161 -13.74 -1.47 -1.88
CA PRO A 161 -13.16 -2.78 -1.59
C PRO A 161 -11.93 -3.16 -2.43
N THR A 162 -11.45 -2.27 -3.29
CA THR A 162 -10.40 -2.59 -4.27
C THR A 162 -9.08 -2.95 -3.60
N ILE A 163 -8.49 -2.03 -2.85
CA ILE A 163 -7.16 -2.20 -2.24
C ILE A 163 -7.26 -2.93 -0.90
N PHE A 164 -8.29 -2.64 -0.11
CA PHE A 164 -8.53 -3.24 1.22
C PHE A 164 -9.89 -3.92 1.30
N ALA A 165 -9.93 -5.08 1.98
CA ALA A 165 -11.13 -5.89 2.11
C ALA A 165 -12.21 -5.20 2.97
N THR A 166 -11.82 -4.38 3.95
CA THR A 166 -12.77 -3.62 4.79
C THR A 166 -12.49 -2.12 4.83
N ARG A 167 -13.53 -1.33 5.18
CA ARG A 167 -13.36 0.10 5.46
C ARG A 167 -12.46 0.35 6.68
N THR A 168 -12.45 -0.55 7.65
CA THR A 168 -11.63 -0.43 8.87
C THR A 168 -10.15 -0.59 8.54
N GLU A 169 -9.80 -1.56 7.69
CA GLU A 169 -8.42 -1.75 7.18
C GLU A 169 -7.95 -0.52 6.40
N ALA A 170 -8.80 0.04 5.53
CA ALA A 170 -8.48 1.27 4.80
C ALA A 170 -8.22 2.45 5.75
N LYS A 171 -9.03 2.63 6.80
CA LYS A 171 -8.80 3.65 7.83
C LYS A 171 -7.50 3.42 8.58
N TYR A 172 -7.22 2.18 8.99
CA TYR A 172 -5.98 1.82 9.67
C TYR A 172 -4.76 2.17 8.81
N PHE A 173 -4.79 1.80 7.53
CA PHE A 173 -3.75 2.18 6.57
C PHE A 173 -3.58 3.70 6.47
N LEU A 174 -4.67 4.45 6.34
CA LEU A 174 -4.62 5.92 6.29
C LEU A 174 -4.01 6.51 7.57
N THR A 175 -4.32 5.96 8.75
CA THR A 175 -3.69 6.39 10.01
C THR A 175 -2.18 6.14 10.01
N ILE A 176 -1.72 4.97 9.53
CA ILE A 176 -0.28 4.66 9.40
C ILE A 176 0.42 5.65 8.46
N ILE A 177 -0.20 5.96 7.32
CA ILE A 177 0.35 6.93 6.36
C ILE A 177 0.45 8.32 7.02
N GLY A 178 -0.57 8.75 7.75
CA GLY A 178 -0.54 10.00 8.51
C GLY A 178 0.56 10.01 9.58
N ASP A 179 0.72 8.93 10.33
CA ASP A 179 1.77 8.79 11.34
C ASP A 179 3.16 8.91 10.69
N ASN A 180 3.38 8.30 9.54
CA ASN A 180 4.64 8.39 8.81
C ASN A 180 4.91 9.82 8.28
N ILE A 181 3.88 10.52 7.79
CA ILE A 181 4.00 11.93 7.36
C ILE A 181 4.39 12.83 8.55
N PHE A 182 3.78 12.61 9.72
CA PHE A 182 4.10 13.33 10.95
C PHE A 182 5.33 12.77 11.71
N LYS A 183 5.95 11.70 11.21
CA LYS A 183 7.08 11.00 11.85
C LYS A 183 6.77 10.54 13.28
N LYS A 184 5.53 10.11 13.54
CA LYS A 184 5.11 9.50 14.80
C LYS A 184 5.57 8.03 14.84
N ASN A 185 5.82 7.51 16.04
CA ASN A 185 6.07 6.09 16.31
C ASN A 185 7.04 5.39 15.34
N THR A 186 8.16 6.04 15.01
CA THR A 186 9.15 5.55 14.02
C THR A 186 9.84 4.24 14.40
N HIS A 187 9.66 3.77 15.64
CA HIS A 187 10.15 2.49 16.13
C HIS A 187 9.26 1.30 15.71
N LEU A 188 8.00 1.56 15.32
CA LEU A 188 7.07 0.54 14.83
C LEU A 188 7.40 0.10 13.41
N ILE A 189 7.05 -1.14 13.11
CA ILE A 189 7.30 -1.77 11.81
C ILE A 189 6.02 -2.43 11.32
N HIS A 190 5.52 -1.93 10.20
CA HIS A 190 4.32 -2.43 9.54
C HIS A 190 4.72 -3.34 8.38
N PHE A 191 4.57 -4.64 8.57
CA PHE A 191 4.82 -5.62 7.51
C PHE A 191 3.65 -5.67 6.55
N MET A 192 3.97 -5.51 5.27
CA MET A 192 3.02 -5.57 4.16
C MET A 192 3.58 -6.52 3.10
N HIS A 193 2.71 -7.25 2.41
CA HIS A 193 3.15 -8.17 1.35
C HIS A 193 4.04 -7.45 0.31
N SER A 194 5.01 -8.18 -0.24
CA SER A 194 5.91 -7.70 -1.31
C SER A 194 5.19 -7.15 -2.54
N ASN A 195 3.97 -7.62 -2.84
CA ASN A 195 3.17 -7.20 -3.98
C ASN A 195 2.84 -5.70 -3.92
N ALA A 196 2.74 -5.13 -2.72
CA ALA A 196 2.40 -3.73 -2.53
C ALA A 196 3.59 -2.77 -2.65
N LYS A 197 4.81 -3.27 -2.87
CA LYS A 197 6.03 -2.45 -2.91
C LYS A 197 5.98 -1.34 -3.95
N HIS A 198 5.46 -1.64 -5.14
CA HIS A 198 5.31 -0.65 -6.21
C HIS A 198 4.27 0.42 -5.86
N PHE A 199 3.11 0.01 -5.35
CA PHE A 199 2.06 0.91 -4.88
C PHE A 199 2.56 1.89 -3.82
N ILE A 200 3.24 1.40 -2.77
CA ILE A 200 3.78 2.25 -1.69
C ILE A 200 4.86 3.19 -2.21
N ARG A 201 5.70 2.75 -3.15
CA ARG A 201 6.74 3.60 -3.76
C ARG A 201 6.13 4.77 -4.54
N GLU A 202 5.12 4.51 -5.36
CA GLU A 202 4.43 5.57 -6.11
C GLU A 202 3.69 6.54 -5.19
N LEU A 203 2.98 6.02 -4.19
CA LEU A 203 2.33 6.86 -3.18
C LEU A 203 3.35 7.74 -2.44
N ASN A 204 4.54 7.19 -2.11
CA ASN A 204 5.63 7.94 -1.51
C ASN A 204 6.20 9.02 -2.43
N ALA A 205 6.35 8.75 -3.73
CA ALA A 205 6.79 9.75 -4.69
C ALA A 205 5.81 10.92 -4.79
N LEU A 206 4.50 10.65 -4.82
CA LEU A 206 3.46 11.68 -4.81
C LEU A 206 3.47 12.48 -3.50
N CYS A 207 3.64 11.82 -2.36
CA CYS A 207 3.79 12.48 -1.06
C CYS A 207 5.01 13.40 -1.01
N GLN A 208 6.16 12.96 -1.53
CA GLN A 208 7.35 13.81 -1.64
C GLN A 208 7.10 15.01 -2.55
N GLY A 209 6.42 14.80 -3.69
CA GLY A 209 6.09 15.87 -4.63
C GLY A 209 5.15 16.93 -4.04
N PHE A 210 4.10 16.52 -3.33
CA PHE A 210 3.13 17.45 -2.75
C PHE A 210 3.62 18.05 -1.41
N LEU A 211 4.07 17.20 -0.49
CA LEU A 211 4.32 17.58 0.90
C LEU A 211 5.81 17.77 1.24
N GLY A 212 6.72 17.25 0.41
CA GLY A 212 8.16 17.26 0.69
C GLY A 212 8.57 16.28 1.81
N THR A 213 7.73 15.28 2.10
CA THR A 213 7.94 14.30 3.18
C THR A 213 7.87 12.86 2.67
N ASN A 214 8.52 11.95 3.39
CA ASN A 214 8.41 10.52 3.18
C ASN A 214 7.23 9.94 3.98
N LEU A 215 6.61 8.87 3.47
CA LEU A 215 5.47 8.18 4.11
C LEU A 215 5.66 6.66 4.30
N CYS A 216 6.82 6.10 3.93
CA CYS A 216 7.05 4.65 3.95
C CYS A 216 8.09 4.19 5.00
N GLN A 217 8.45 5.02 5.98
CA GLN A 217 9.57 4.74 6.90
C GLN A 217 9.35 3.46 7.72
N THR A 218 8.12 3.28 8.23
CA THR A 218 7.74 2.14 9.07
C THR A 218 7.27 0.93 8.25
N ILE A 219 6.99 1.09 6.95
CA ILE A 219 6.48 0.01 6.10
C ILE A 219 7.64 -0.85 5.58
N LYS A 220 7.58 -2.17 5.81
CA LYS A 220 8.58 -3.14 5.36
C LYS A 220 7.92 -4.31 4.65
N HIS A 221 8.61 -4.88 3.66
CA HIS A 221 8.11 -6.00 2.85
C HIS A 221 8.78 -7.35 3.16
N LYS A 222 9.86 -7.31 3.93
CA LYS A 222 10.63 -8.49 4.35
C LYS A 222 11.03 -8.34 5.80
N TYR A 223 11.10 -9.47 6.49
CA TYR A 223 11.56 -9.51 7.88
C TYR A 223 13.09 -9.47 7.93
N HIS A 224 13.63 -8.66 8.86
CA HIS A 224 15.07 -8.48 9.08
C HIS A 224 15.38 -8.38 10.59
N GLU A 225 15.08 -9.43 11.37
CA GLU A 225 15.36 -9.51 12.82
C GLU A 225 14.69 -8.45 13.69
N HIS A 226 13.61 -7.87 13.20
CA HIS A 226 12.87 -6.88 13.94
C HIS A 226 12.21 -7.50 15.17
N SER A 227 12.17 -6.74 16.27
CA SER A 227 11.45 -7.15 17.47
C SER A 227 9.97 -7.34 17.15
N TYR A 228 9.43 -8.49 17.52
CA TYR A 228 8.03 -8.82 17.32
C TYR A 228 7.11 -7.86 18.07
N GLN A 229 7.54 -7.35 19.22
CA GLN A 229 6.78 -6.37 20.01
C GLN A 229 6.46 -5.10 19.21
N HIS A 230 7.37 -4.64 18.36
CA HIS A 230 7.17 -3.45 17.51
C HIS A 230 6.61 -3.79 16.12
N SER A 231 6.35 -5.06 15.84
CA SER A 231 5.90 -5.53 14.53
C SER A 231 4.38 -5.57 14.46
N ARG A 232 3.84 -5.06 13.35
CA ARG A 232 2.42 -5.04 13.00
C ARG A 232 2.25 -5.67 11.62
N ILE A 233 1.14 -6.34 11.39
CA ILE A 233 0.81 -6.89 10.06
C ILE A 233 -0.25 -6.03 9.42
N LEU A 234 -0.04 -5.69 8.16
CA LEU A 234 -0.96 -4.92 7.35
C LEU A 234 -1.36 -5.74 6.12
N LYS A 235 -2.64 -6.12 6.08
CA LYS A 235 -3.24 -6.86 4.98
C LYS A 235 -3.59 -5.93 3.82
N ILE A 236 -3.48 -6.46 2.61
CA ILE A 236 -3.81 -5.78 1.37
C ILE A 236 -4.28 -6.83 0.35
N ASN A 237 -5.20 -6.47 -0.53
CA ASN A 237 -5.70 -7.38 -1.55
C ASN A 237 -4.64 -7.63 -2.63
N ASP A 238 -4.61 -8.85 -3.17
CA ASP A 238 -3.65 -9.25 -4.21
C ASP A 238 -3.78 -8.48 -5.53
N ILE A 239 -4.94 -7.83 -5.75
CA ILE A 239 -5.17 -6.97 -6.92
C ILE A 239 -4.13 -5.85 -7.04
N ILE A 240 -3.42 -5.53 -5.95
CA ILE A 240 -2.33 -4.56 -5.91
C ILE A 240 -1.15 -4.93 -6.85
N LYS A 241 -1.03 -6.21 -7.25
CA LYS A 241 -0.06 -6.64 -8.27
C LYS A 241 -0.27 -5.93 -9.61
N ASN A 242 -1.52 -5.55 -9.93
CA ASN A 242 -1.85 -4.94 -11.22
C ASN A 242 -1.82 -3.41 -11.16
N GLU A 243 -0.74 -2.82 -11.69
CA GLU A 243 -0.50 -1.38 -11.74
C GLU A 243 -1.61 -0.61 -12.48
N ALA A 244 -2.23 -1.20 -13.49
CA ALA A 244 -3.28 -0.55 -14.28
C ALA A 244 -4.52 -0.19 -13.44
N ILE A 245 -4.73 -0.87 -12.31
CA ILE A 245 -5.90 -0.68 -11.45
C ILE A 245 -5.67 0.47 -10.46
N TRP A 246 -4.56 0.46 -9.73
CA TRP A 246 -4.32 1.43 -8.66
C TRP A 246 -3.61 2.71 -9.12
N LYS A 247 -2.90 2.71 -10.26
CA LYS A 247 -2.17 3.90 -10.72
C LYS A 247 -3.09 5.06 -11.12
N PRO A 248 -4.15 4.88 -11.92
CA PRO A 248 -5.07 5.97 -12.25
C PRO A 248 -5.75 6.55 -11.00
N LEU A 249 -6.05 5.67 -10.04
CA LEU A 249 -6.62 6.01 -8.75
C LEU A 249 -5.69 6.96 -7.98
N LEU A 250 -4.40 6.61 -7.83
CA LEU A 250 -3.44 7.47 -7.15
C LEU A 250 -3.26 8.81 -7.87
N MET A 251 -3.15 8.81 -9.20
CA MET A 251 -2.97 10.04 -9.97
C MET A 251 -4.15 11.01 -9.82
N THR A 252 -5.36 10.49 -9.58
CA THR A 252 -6.57 11.31 -9.41
C THR A 252 -6.78 11.74 -7.96
N TRP A 253 -6.55 10.85 -6.99
CA TRP A 253 -7.01 11.01 -5.61
C TRP A 253 -5.89 11.13 -4.57
N ALA A 254 -4.62 11.11 -4.96
CA ALA A 254 -3.51 11.09 -4.00
C ALA A 254 -3.54 12.24 -3.00
N LEU A 255 -3.85 13.46 -3.42
CA LEU A 255 -3.87 14.60 -2.51
C LEU A 255 -4.98 14.46 -1.45
N ASP A 256 -6.18 14.05 -1.87
CA ASP A 256 -7.29 13.75 -0.95
C ASP A 256 -6.91 12.61 0.02
N ILE A 257 -6.28 11.54 -0.49
CA ILE A 257 -5.79 10.41 0.32
C ILE A 257 -4.81 10.89 1.40
N LEU A 258 -3.83 11.73 1.04
CA LEU A 258 -2.82 12.24 1.97
C LEU A 258 -3.44 13.17 3.03
N CYS A 259 -4.35 14.07 2.64
CA CYS A 259 -5.02 14.95 3.60
C CYS A 259 -5.93 14.18 4.57
N VAL A 260 -6.65 13.16 4.08
CA VAL A 260 -7.45 12.27 4.93
C VAL A 260 -6.56 11.42 5.85
N ALA A 261 -5.41 10.96 5.38
CA ALA A 261 -4.42 10.25 6.21
C ALA A 261 -3.90 11.13 7.36
N CYS A 262 -3.51 12.38 7.07
CA CYS A 262 -3.10 13.35 8.09
C CYS A 262 -4.24 13.60 9.10
N HIS A 263 -5.47 13.79 8.62
CA HIS A 263 -6.63 13.96 9.50
C HIS A 263 -6.82 12.77 10.45
N TYR A 264 -6.72 11.54 9.95
CA TYR A 264 -6.88 10.34 10.79
C TYR A 264 -5.79 10.20 11.84
N SER A 265 -4.51 10.41 11.48
CA SER A 265 -3.40 10.40 12.45
C SER A 265 -3.55 11.49 13.52
N MET A 266 -4.06 12.68 13.17
CA MET A 266 -4.33 13.72 14.17
C MET A 266 -5.54 13.38 15.06
N ARG A 267 -6.58 12.79 14.48
CA ARG A 267 -7.82 12.47 15.18
C ARG A 267 -7.66 11.37 16.23
N PHE A 268 -6.88 10.33 15.90
CA PHE A 268 -6.69 9.15 16.75
C PHE A 268 -5.34 9.15 17.48
N ASP A 269 -4.55 10.20 17.31
CA ASP A 269 -3.15 10.34 17.73
C ASP A 269 -2.16 9.35 17.08
N CYS A 270 -2.45 8.05 17.04
CA CYS A 270 -1.65 7.10 16.27
C CYS A 270 -2.41 5.88 15.74
N SER A 271 -1.72 5.07 14.93
CA SER A 271 -2.27 3.86 14.31
C SER A 271 -2.68 2.79 15.33
N ASP A 272 -1.93 2.62 16.42
CA ASP A 272 -2.26 1.65 17.47
C ASP A 272 -3.47 2.14 18.29
N ASP A 273 -3.55 3.43 18.60
CA ASP A 273 -4.70 4.02 19.30
C ASP A 273 -5.99 3.93 18.47
N PHE A 274 -5.88 4.10 17.14
CA PHE A 274 -7.01 3.82 16.24
C PHE A 274 -7.55 2.39 16.42
N LEU A 275 -6.66 1.39 16.57
CA LEU A 275 -7.06 -0.01 16.77
C LEU A 275 -7.68 -0.23 18.16
N LEU A 276 -7.28 0.51 19.18
CA LEU A 276 -7.93 0.45 20.50
C LEU A 276 -9.36 1.01 20.45
N HIS A 277 -9.64 1.92 19.52
CA HIS A 277 -10.94 2.52 19.32
C HIS A 277 -11.83 1.79 18.31
N THR A 278 -11.30 0.81 17.56
CA THR A 278 -12.11 0.03 16.63
C THR A 278 -12.79 -1.15 17.34
N ASN A 279 -14.04 -1.44 16.96
CA ASN A 279 -14.76 -2.65 17.41
C ASN A 279 -14.44 -3.88 16.54
N ASP A 280 -13.40 -3.80 15.70
CA ASP A 280 -13.00 -4.83 14.75
C ASP A 280 -11.93 -5.76 15.36
N GLU A 281 -12.39 -6.65 16.23
CA GLU A 281 -11.53 -7.62 16.92
C GLU A 281 -10.73 -8.53 15.95
N PRO A 282 -11.30 -9.04 14.83
CA PRO A 282 -10.53 -9.80 13.84
C PRO A 282 -9.36 -9.02 13.24
N LEU A 283 -9.56 -7.74 12.93
CA LEU A 283 -8.48 -6.86 12.48
C LEU A 283 -7.39 -6.75 13.54
N CYS A 284 -7.76 -6.40 14.78
CA CYS A 284 -6.83 -6.25 15.89
C CYS A 284 -6.00 -7.51 16.14
N GLN A 285 -6.63 -8.69 16.14
CA GLN A 285 -5.93 -9.96 16.30
C GLN A 285 -4.92 -10.20 15.19
N SER A 286 -5.28 -9.88 13.94
CA SER A 286 -4.38 -10.08 12.81
C SER A 286 -3.23 -9.08 12.79
N VAL A 287 -3.47 -7.81 13.14
CA VAL A 287 -2.45 -6.76 13.16
C VAL A 287 -1.43 -7.01 14.27
N PHE A 288 -1.90 -7.34 15.47
CA PHE A 288 -1.06 -7.59 16.64
C PHE A 288 -0.53 -9.03 16.74
N TYR A 289 -0.71 -9.86 15.71
CA TYR A 289 -0.36 -11.29 15.79
C TYR A 289 1.10 -11.51 16.18
N LEU A 290 2.06 -10.80 15.56
CA LEU A 290 3.47 -10.90 15.95
C LEU A 290 3.75 -10.30 17.33
N ASN A 291 3.16 -9.13 17.62
CA ASN A 291 3.31 -8.47 18.92
C ASN A 291 2.86 -9.34 20.10
N ARG A 292 1.85 -10.20 19.91
CA ARG A 292 1.25 -11.03 20.96
C ARG A 292 1.82 -12.45 21.03
N ASN A 293 2.67 -12.87 20.09
CA ASN A 293 3.18 -14.24 20.04
C ASN A 293 4.70 -14.26 19.92
N GLU A 294 5.36 -15.03 20.77
CA GLU A 294 6.79 -15.32 20.62
C GLU A 294 7.03 -16.29 19.44
N PRO A 295 8.21 -16.27 18.79
CA PRO A 295 8.50 -17.14 17.65
C PRO A 295 8.24 -18.63 17.95
N SER A 296 8.60 -19.10 19.15
CA SER A 296 8.36 -20.48 19.60
C SER A 296 6.88 -20.84 19.62
N ILE A 297 6.01 -19.92 20.04
CA ILE A 297 4.55 -20.11 20.11
C ILE A 297 3.96 -20.20 18.70
N ILE A 298 4.46 -19.39 17.77
CA ILE A 298 4.02 -19.47 16.36
C ILE A 298 4.40 -20.82 15.75
N VAL A 299 5.59 -21.36 16.07
CA VAL A 299 5.96 -22.71 15.67
C VAL A 299 5.03 -23.76 16.31
N ASP A 300 4.62 -23.60 17.57
CA ASP A 300 3.64 -24.51 18.20
C ASP A 300 2.26 -24.47 17.52
N HIS A 301 1.79 -23.29 17.14
CA HIS A 301 0.57 -23.14 16.34
C HIS A 301 0.69 -23.88 15.01
N PHE A 302 1.83 -23.74 14.32
CA PHE A 302 2.07 -24.49 13.10
C PHE A 302 2.07 -26.00 13.33
N ILE A 303 2.82 -26.49 14.33
CA ILE A 303 2.91 -27.93 14.63
C ILE A 303 1.52 -28.49 14.91
N SER A 304 0.69 -27.79 15.68
CA SER A 304 -0.66 -28.26 16.02
C SER A 304 -1.64 -28.21 14.84
N GLU A 305 -1.55 -27.20 13.96
CA GLU A 305 -2.49 -27.00 12.85
C GLU A 305 -2.12 -27.84 11.60
N TYR A 306 -0.82 -28.02 11.34
CA TYR A 306 -0.30 -28.62 10.11
C TYR A 306 0.29 -30.02 10.27
N LEU A 307 0.67 -30.43 11.48
CA LEU A 307 1.33 -31.72 11.72
C LEU A 307 0.50 -32.63 12.63
N GLN A 308 0.57 -33.94 12.36
CA GLN A 308 -0.04 -35.01 13.14
C GLN A 308 1.04 -36.04 13.49
N LYS A 309 1.04 -36.51 14.73
CA LYS A 309 2.01 -37.50 15.23
C LYS A 309 1.39 -38.90 15.23
N ASN A 310 2.16 -39.91 14.83
CA ASN A 310 1.74 -41.31 14.95
C ASN A 310 1.76 -41.73 16.43
N GLN A 311 0.61 -41.97 17.05
CA GLN A 311 0.51 -42.28 18.49
C GLN A 311 0.95 -43.72 18.86
N ARG A 312 1.53 -44.50 17.95
CA ARG A 312 1.77 -45.94 18.17
C ARG A 312 2.89 -46.30 19.16
N HIS A 313 3.61 -45.35 19.74
CA HIS A 313 4.74 -45.65 20.64
C HIS A 313 4.43 -45.67 22.15
N THR A 314 3.24 -45.31 22.64
CA THR A 314 2.99 -45.20 24.10
C THR A 314 2.25 -46.37 24.76
N SER A 315 1.94 -47.47 24.06
CA SER A 315 1.17 -48.60 24.63
C SER A 315 1.86 -49.97 24.63
N ARG A 316 3.21 -50.02 24.65
CA ARG A 316 3.96 -51.26 24.91
C ARG A 316 4.72 -51.21 26.24
N ALA A 317 4.06 -50.74 27.30
CA ALA A 317 4.46 -51.13 28.65
C ALA A 317 3.86 -52.52 28.95
N ASN A 318 4.72 -53.54 28.92
CA ASN A 318 4.55 -54.86 29.53
C ASN A 318 3.18 -55.56 29.35
N ARG A 319 2.99 -56.25 28.21
CA ARG A 319 2.18 -57.48 28.24
C ARG A 319 3.07 -58.64 28.65
N VAL A 320 3.07 -58.95 29.95
CA VAL A 320 3.54 -60.24 30.45
C VAL A 320 2.53 -61.29 30.00
N ILE A 321 2.92 -62.19 29.11
CA ILE A 321 2.13 -63.39 28.79
C ILE A 321 2.53 -64.42 29.84
N LEU A 322 1.64 -64.72 30.78
CA LEU A 322 1.76 -65.89 31.65
C LEU A 322 1.25 -67.10 30.85
N ASN A 323 2.16 -68.00 30.45
CA ASN A 323 1.79 -69.36 30.07
C ASN A 323 1.83 -70.21 31.34
N GLU A 324 0.72 -70.86 31.69
CA GLU A 324 0.61 -71.70 32.90
C GLU A 324 1.31 -73.06 32.80
N GLU A 325 2.04 -73.34 31.73
CA GLU A 325 2.81 -74.58 31.59
C GLU A 325 4.24 -74.27 31.11
N SER A 326 5.16 -74.18 32.08
CA SER A 326 6.64 -74.04 31.97
C SER A 326 7.20 -72.61 32.07
N PRO A 327 8.03 -72.30 33.10
CA PRO A 327 8.66 -70.99 33.24
C PRO A 327 9.92 -70.92 32.36
N GLN A 328 9.78 -70.48 31.10
CA GLN A 328 10.90 -69.99 30.31
C GLN A 328 10.65 -68.55 29.88
N ILE A 329 11.50 -67.64 30.38
CA ILE A 329 11.57 -66.26 29.94
C ILE A 329 12.17 -66.26 28.53
N VAL A 330 11.32 -66.12 27.51
CA VAL A 330 11.80 -65.87 26.14
C VAL A 330 12.02 -64.36 26.02
N TYR A 331 13.27 -63.93 26.07
CA TYR A 331 13.65 -62.60 25.59
C TYR A 331 13.56 -62.63 24.06
N ALA A 332 12.45 -62.16 23.50
CA ALA A 332 12.39 -61.86 22.08
C ALA A 332 13.23 -60.60 21.83
N ASN A 333 14.32 -60.74 21.06
CA ASN A 333 15.14 -59.62 20.62
C ASN A 333 14.25 -58.58 19.91
N ALA A 334 14.29 -57.35 20.39
CA ALA A 334 13.46 -56.24 19.93
C ALA A 334 14.00 -55.54 18.67
N ASP A 335 14.87 -56.20 17.89
CA ASP A 335 15.70 -55.50 16.89
C ASP A 335 15.35 -55.76 15.42
N GLU A 336 14.31 -56.54 15.07
CA GLU A 336 14.03 -56.82 13.64
C GLU A 336 12.57 -56.71 13.17
N ILE A 337 11.64 -56.21 14.00
CA ILE A 337 10.22 -56.12 13.59
C ILE A 337 9.60 -54.78 14.00
N ASP A 338 9.89 -53.70 13.24
CA ASP A 338 8.89 -52.65 12.90
C ASP A 338 9.38 -51.51 11.97
N THR A 339 10.51 -51.65 11.27
CA THR A 339 10.95 -50.62 10.30
C THR A 339 10.06 -50.50 9.05
N LYS A 340 9.12 -51.44 8.82
CA LYS A 340 8.22 -51.41 7.67
C LYS A 340 6.88 -50.69 7.89
N ASN A 341 6.55 -50.25 9.11
CA ASN A 341 5.25 -49.64 9.42
C ASN A 341 5.30 -48.16 9.84
N ILE A 342 6.45 -47.49 9.72
CA ILE A 342 6.55 -46.03 9.91
C ILE A 342 6.39 -45.36 8.54
N THR A 343 5.17 -45.32 8.01
CA THR A 343 4.88 -44.76 6.68
C THR A 343 4.79 -43.23 6.64
N GLY A 344 5.20 -42.55 7.72
CA GLY A 344 5.20 -41.08 7.80
C GLY A 344 6.62 -40.54 7.81
N GLN A 345 7.04 -39.93 6.71
CA GLN A 345 8.29 -39.18 6.62
C GLN A 345 8.00 -37.81 6.02
N ILE A 346 8.46 -36.75 6.71
CA ILE A 346 8.49 -35.39 6.15
C ILE A 346 9.94 -34.96 6.04
N THR A 347 10.41 -34.73 4.81
CA THR A 347 11.74 -34.17 4.55
C THR A 347 11.81 -32.72 5.01
N TRP A 348 13.00 -32.21 5.33
CA TRP A 348 13.15 -30.79 5.69
C TRP A 348 12.60 -29.84 4.61
N LYS A 349 12.82 -30.15 3.32
CA LYS A 349 12.28 -29.37 2.18
C LYS A 349 10.74 -29.28 2.22
N ASN A 350 10.07 -30.39 2.50
CA ASN A 350 8.61 -30.43 2.63
C ASN A 350 8.13 -29.69 3.89
N MET A 351 8.86 -29.81 5.00
CA MET A 351 8.56 -29.06 6.23
C MET A 351 8.65 -27.54 6.00
N GLN A 352 9.68 -27.09 5.29
CA GLN A 352 9.86 -25.68 4.92
C GLN A 352 8.73 -25.17 4.02
N TYR A 353 8.26 -25.98 3.07
CA TYR A 353 7.11 -25.63 2.24
C TYR A 353 5.84 -25.49 3.09
N LEU A 354 5.55 -26.46 3.95
CA LEU A 354 4.40 -26.41 4.85
C LEU A 354 4.45 -25.17 5.75
N TRP A 355 5.64 -24.82 6.24
CA TRP A 355 5.85 -23.61 7.00
C TRP A 355 5.58 -22.34 6.17
N LYS A 356 6.11 -22.24 4.94
CA LYS A 356 5.81 -21.14 4.01
C LYS A 356 4.29 -21.00 3.81
N TYR A 357 3.63 -22.10 3.50
CA TYR A 357 2.18 -22.16 3.28
C TYR A 357 1.37 -21.74 4.52
N PHE A 358 1.81 -22.14 5.72
CA PHE A 358 1.22 -21.67 6.97
C PHE A 358 1.37 -20.15 7.15
N LEU A 359 2.55 -19.60 6.89
CA LEU A 359 2.78 -18.16 7.02
C LEU A 359 1.89 -17.36 6.05
N GLU A 360 1.79 -17.79 4.79
CA GLU A 360 0.94 -17.18 3.77
C GLU A 360 -0.54 -17.23 4.18
N SER A 361 -1.02 -18.36 4.72
CA SER A 361 -2.40 -18.47 5.20
C SER A 361 -2.75 -17.47 6.31
N LYS A 362 -1.73 -16.97 7.04
CA LYS A 362 -1.87 -15.95 8.09
C LYS A 362 -1.39 -14.56 7.66
N ASN A 363 -1.00 -14.36 6.39
CA ASN A 363 -0.39 -13.13 5.85
C ASN A 363 0.88 -12.68 6.60
N LEU A 364 1.69 -13.65 7.04
CA LEU A 364 2.92 -13.39 7.77
C LEU A 364 4.12 -13.34 6.81
N PRO A 365 5.07 -12.41 7.01
CA PRO A 365 6.35 -12.49 6.31
C PRO A 365 7.15 -13.71 6.79
N ALA A 366 8.27 -14.00 6.14
CA ALA A 366 9.22 -15.03 6.63
C ALA A 366 9.86 -14.61 7.96
N ILE A 367 9.15 -14.85 9.06
CA ILE A 367 9.45 -14.33 10.41
C ILE A 367 10.70 -14.94 11.08
N LEU A 368 11.21 -16.05 10.55
CA LEU A 368 12.35 -16.76 11.09
C LEU A 368 13.31 -17.14 9.97
N PHE A 369 14.62 -17.02 10.23
CA PHE A 369 15.61 -17.62 9.33
C PHE A 369 15.52 -19.13 9.38
N GLN A 370 15.87 -19.75 8.24
CA GLN A 370 15.81 -21.19 8.05
C GLN A 370 16.60 -21.96 9.12
N GLN A 371 17.76 -21.45 9.53
CA GLN A 371 18.57 -22.11 10.56
C GLN A 371 17.91 -22.06 11.95
N ALA A 372 17.40 -20.91 12.37
CA ALA A 372 16.71 -20.75 13.65
C ALA A 372 15.43 -21.60 13.69
N LEU A 373 14.68 -21.60 12.59
CA LEU A 373 13.49 -22.43 12.42
C LEU A 373 13.83 -23.93 12.55
N LYS A 374 14.90 -24.39 11.86
CA LYS A 374 15.36 -25.77 11.94
C LYS A 374 15.74 -26.14 13.37
N THR A 375 16.48 -25.29 14.08
CA THR A 375 16.81 -25.51 15.49
C THR A 375 15.55 -25.67 16.34
N ILE A 376 14.55 -24.80 16.20
CA ILE A 376 13.30 -24.90 16.97
C ILE A 376 12.56 -26.21 16.65
N PHE A 377 12.45 -26.59 15.37
CA PHE A 377 11.80 -27.85 15.00
C PHE A 377 12.53 -29.08 15.53
N THR A 378 13.86 -29.14 15.37
CA THR A 378 14.67 -30.26 15.87
C THR A 378 14.62 -30.37 17.39
N GLN A 379 14.45 -29.27 18.12
CA GLN A 379 14.23 -29.29 19.58
C GLN A 379 12.82 -29.77 19.94
N LYS A 380 11.77 -29.20 19.33
CA LYS A 380 10.37 -29.52 19.64
C LYS A 380 9.93 -30.91 19.16
N LEU A 381 10.58 -31.44 18.12
CA LEU A 381 10.27 -32.73 17.49
C LEU A 381 11.48 -33.69 17.55
N ALA A 382 12.33 -33.56 18.57
CA ALA A 382 13.59 -34.30 18.70
C ALA A 382 13.41 -35.83 18.56
N GLU A 383 12.37 -36.39 19.18
CA GLU A 383 12.07 -37.84 19.14
C GLU A 383 11.80 -38.35 17.71
N HIS A 384 11.32 -37.45 16.84
CA HIS A 384 10.93 -37.74 15.47
C HIS A 384 12.01 -37.36 14.45
N TYR A 385 12.98 -36.53 14.81
CA TYR A 385 14.00 -36.07 13.85
C TYR A 385 15.12 -37.11 13.69
N ARG A 386 15.54 -37.33 12.44
CA ARG A 386 16.69 -38.18 12.06
C ARG A 386 17.71 -37.33 11.30
N PRO A 387 18.86 -36.99 11.93
CA PRO A 387 19.87 -36.14 11.32
C PRO A 387 20.48 -36.71 10.02
N GLU A 388 20.55 -38.03 9.89
CA GLU A 388 21.24 -38.72 8.79
C GLU A 388 20.54 -38.50 7.44
N ILE A 389 19.22 -38.39 7.47
CA ILE A 389 18.35 -38.25 6.29
C ILE A 389 17.62 -36.90 6.26
N ASP A 390 17.99 -35.98 7.17
CA ASP A 390 17.38 -34.65 7.35
C ASP A 390 15.84 -34.67 7.29
N SER A 391 15.24 -35.61 8.02
CA SER A 391 13.80 -35.91 7.93
C SER A 391 13.17 -36.17 9.30
N PHE A 392 11.87 -35.91 9.39
CA PHE A 392 11.04 -36.19 10.55
C PHE A 392 10.19 -37.45 10.32
N MET A 393 10.39 -38.45 11.16
CA MET A 393 9.76 -39.78 11.10
C MET A 393 8.55 -39.86 12.04
N GLY A 394 7.48 -40.51 11.58
CA GLY A 394 6.23 -40.64 12.33
C GLY A 394 5.41 -39.36 12.42
N ILE A 395 5.70 -38.37 11.57
CA ILE A 395 4.95 -37.12 11.42
C ILE A 395 4.25 -37.11 10.06
N PHE A 396 3.01 -36.63 10.04
CA PHE A 396 2.20 -36.51 8.84
C PHE A 396 1.59 -35.11 8.74
N SER A 397 1.26 -34.68 7.52
CA SER A 397 0.45 -33.49 7.28
C SER A 397 -0.66 -33.82 6.31
N LYS A 398 -1.87 -33.32 6.57
CA LYS A 398 -3.02 -33.48 5.66
C LYS A 398 -2.79 -32.85 4.28
N HIS A 399 -1.87 -31.89 4.19
CA HIS A 399 -1.56 -31.18 2.95
C HIS A 399 -0.52 -31.90 2.09
N LEU A 400 0.32 -32.74 2.69
CA LEU A 400 1.47 -33.33 2.02
C LEU A 400 1.14 -34.39 0.95
N PRO A 401 0.15 -35.28 1.11
CA PRO A 401 -0.16 -36.28 0.10
C PRO A 401 -0.47 -35.67 -1.27
N ALA A 402 -1.28 -34.61 -1.31
CA ALA A 402 -1.59 -33.91 -2.56
C ALA A 402 -0.32 -33.32 -3.20
N ILE A 403 0.53 -32.69 -2.39
CA ILE A 403 1.80 -32.08 -2.85
C ILE A 403 2.73 -33.14 -3.43
N GLN A 404 2.89 -34.28 -2.76
CA GLN A 404 3.73 -35.38 -3.22
C GLN A 404 3.24 -35.98 -4.53
N LYS A 405 1.92 -36.09 -4.72
CA LYS A 405 1.33 -36.50 -6.01
C LYS A 405 1.67 -35.52 -7.11
N PHE A 406 1.58 -34.21 -6.84
CA PHE A 406 1.94 -33.19 -7.82
C PHE A 406 3.42 -33.25 -8.20
N ILE A 407 4.31 -33.42 -7.22
CA ILE A 407 5.75 -33.59 -7.47
C ILE A 407 6.00 -34.84 -8.33
N SER A 408 5.32 -35.95 -8.03
CA SER A 408 5.46 -37.20 -8.79
C SER A 408 4.95 -37.01 -10.23
N PHE A 409 3.78 -36.39 -10.41
CA PHE A 409 3.28 -35.99 -11.72
C PHE A 409 4.30 -35.15 -12.50
N TRP A 410 4.89 -34.15 -11.85
CA TRP A 410 5.85 -33.27 -12.50
C TRP A 410 7.10 -34.03 -12.92
N GLU A 411 7.68 -34.83 -12.02
CA GLU A 411 8.88 -35.62 -12.28
C GLU A 411 8.66 -36.69 -13.37
N ASP A 412 7.47 -37.30 -13.42
CA ASP A 412 7.15 -38.35 -14.39
C ASP A 412 6.78 -37.81 -15.78
N THR A 413 6.24 -36.60 -15.86
CA THR A 413 5.58 -36.11 -17.09
C THR A 413 6.18 -34.84 -17.67
N ILE A 414 6.87 -34.01 -16.88
CA ILE A 414 7.39 -32.72 -17.30
C ILE A 414 8.89 -32.83 -17.59
N THR A 415 9.28 -32.39 -18.79
CA THR A 415 10.68 -32.27 -19.21
C THR A 415 10.96 -30.83 -19.61
N ILE A 416 12.14 -30.32 -19.25
CA ILE A 416 12.58 -28.97 -19.61
C ILE A 416 13.28 -29.04 -20.95
N GLN A 417 12.88 -28.20 -21.89
CA GLN A 417 13.48 -28.09 -23.22
C GLN A 417 14.07 -26.69 -23.41
N ASP A 418 15.34 -26.63 -23.82
CA ASP A 418 16.06 -25.37 -24.08
C ASP A 418 15.87 -24.85 -25.51
N ASP A 419 15.12 -25.57 -26.35
CA ASP A 419 14.88 -25.19 -27.74
C ASP A 419 13.89 -24.02 -27.84
N ASP A 420 14.16 -23.06 -28.74
CA ASP A 420 13.40 -21.82 -29.00
C ASP A 420 11.96 -22.05 -29.54
N ILE A 421 11.45 -23.28 -29.50
CA ILE A 421 10.07 -23.56 -29.90
C ILE A 421 9.17 -23.16 -28.73
N GLU A 422 8.40 -22.08 -28.90
CA GLU A 422 7.45 -21.55 -27.93
C GLU A 422 6.39 -22.61 -27.54
N HIS A 423 6.72 -23.45 -26.55
CA HIS A 423 5.77 -24.28 -25.83
C HIS A 423 5.37 -23.53 -24.56
N ASP A 424 4.36 -22.69 -24.67
CA ASP A 424 3.71 -22.08 -23.51
C ASP A 424 2.62 -23.01 -22.98
N PHE A 425 2.64 -23.30 -21.69
CA PHE A 425 1.54 -23.97 -20.99
C PHE A 425 0.86 -22.98 -20.05
N GLU A 426 -0.46 -22.91 -20.12
CA GLU A 426 -1.24 -22.18 -19.11
C GLU A 426 -1.28 -23.01 -17.81
N ILE A 427 -1.26 -22.34 -16.65
CA ILE A 427 -1.40 -23.02 -15.34
C ILE A 427 -2.69 -23.87 -15.29
N ASP A 428 -3.77 -23.38 -15.89
CA ASP A 428 -5.04 -24.10 -15.96
C ASP A 428 -4.93 -25.37 -16.81
N GLU A 429 -4.12 -25.38 -17.87
CA GLU A 429 -3.83 -26.58 -18.67
C GLU A 429 -3.07 -27.61 -17.83
N LEU A 430 -2.05 -27.18 -17.07
CA LEU A 430 -1.33 -28.08 -16.16
C LEU A 430 -2.26 -28.65 -15.07
N SER A 431 -3.21 -27.86 -14.57
CA SER A 431 -4.22 -28.34 -13.62
C SER A 431 -5.05 -29.48 -14.21
N ILE A 432 -5.42 -29.37 -15.49
CA ILE A 432 -6.15 -30.43 -16.20
C ILE A 432 -5.26 -31.67 -16.41
N LEU A 433 -4.01 -31.47 -16.82
CA LEU A 433 -3.06 -32.57 -17.05
C LEU A 433 -2.75 -33.35 -15.77
N PHE A 434 -2.62 -32.65 -14.64
CA PHE A 434 -2.45 -33.29 -13.34
C PHE A 434 -3.66 -34.15 -12.96
N LYS A 435 -4.88 -33.66 -13.17
CA LYS A 435 -6.10 -34.45 -12.92
C LYS A 435 -6.14 -35.71 -13.80
N LEU A 436 -5.80 -35.56 -15.08
CA LEU A 436 -5.73 -36.68 -16.02
C LEU A 436 -4.68 -37.71 -15.60
N TRP A 437 -3.52 -37.27 -15.14
CA TRP A 437 -2.48 -38.16 -14.60
C TRP A 437 -2.98 -38.95 -13.39
N CYS A 438 -3.63 -38.29 -12.43
CA CYS A 438 -4.22 -38.96 -11.27
C CYS A 438 -5.26 -40.01 -11.68
N GLU A 439 -6.14 -39.68 -12.64
CA GLU A 439 -7.14 -40.62 -13.16
C GLU A 439 -6.49 -41.83 -13.82
N ASN A 440 -5.43 -41.62 -14.62
CA ASN A 440 -4.70 -42.70 -15.29
C ASN A 440 -4.00 -43.65 -14.32
N GLN A 441 -3.54 -43.14 -13.16
CA GLN A 441 -2.91 -43.95 -12.11
C GLN A 441 -3.93 -44.60 -11.15
N GLY A 442 -5.24 -44.36 -11.35
CA GLY A 442 -6.29 -44.84 -10.44
C GLY A 442 -6.24 -44.17 -9.06
N GLU A 443 -5.62 -43.00 -8.97
CA GLU A 443 -5.45 -42.26 -7.73
C GLU A 443 -6.62 -41.30 -7.46
N THR A 444 -6.79 -40.92 -6.19
CA THR A 444 -7.70 -39.82 -5.83
C THR A 444 -7.22 -38.49 -6.43
N VAL A 445 -8.10 -37.85 -7.20
CA VAL A 445 -7.86 -36.55 -7.83
C VAL A 445 -7.82 -35.47 -6.76
N SER A 446 -6.65 -34.82 -6.63
CA SER A 446 -6.50 -33.61 -5.83
C SER A 446 -6.72 -32.40 -6.72
N SER A 447 -7.44 -31.38 -6.24
CA SER A 447 -7.58 -30.10 -6.94
C SER A 447 -6.74 -29.04 -6.25
N PHE A 448 -5.88 -28.37 -7.00
CA PHE A 448 -5.17 -27.18 -6.56
C PHE A 448 -5.83 -25.93 -7.15
N SER A 449 -5.83 -24.83 -6.40
CA SER A 449 -6.14 -23.52 -6.98
C SER A 449 -5.00 -23.06 -7.90
N HIS A 450 -5.29 -22.11 -8.79
CA HIS A 450 -4.30 -21.46 -9.65
C HIS A 450 -3.10 -20.93 -8.84
N SER A 451 -3.37 -20.23 -7.74
CA SER A 451 -2.33 -19.70 -6.85
C SER A 451 -1.48 -20.81 -6.20
N GLN A 452 -2.12 -21.88 -5.73
CA GLN A 452 -1.40 -23.01 -5.10
C GLN A 452 -0.48 -23.71 -6.09
N LEU A 453 -0.90 -23.86 -7.36
CA LEU A 453 -0.05 -24.43 -8.40
C LEU A 453 1.18 -23.56 -8.67
N LEU A 454 0.98 -22.24 -8.79
CA LEU A 454 2.10 -21.29 -8.93
C LEU A 454 3.07 -21.41 -7.75
N ASP A 455 2.57 -21.40 -6.52
CA ASP A 455 3.39 -21.47 -5.31
C ASP A 455 4.16 -22.80 -5.20
N LEU A 456 3.56 -23.90 -5.67
CA LEU A 456 4.21 -25.20 -5.74
C LEU A 456 5.35 -25.19 -6.76
N ILE A 457 5.09 -24.68 -7.96
CA ILE A 457 6.08 -24.66 -9.04
C ILE A 457 7.24 -23.73 -8.68
N ASP A 458 6.94 -22.51 -8.22
CA ASP A 458 7.95 -21.52 -7.78
C ASP A 458 8.84 -22.08 -6.65
N TYR A 459 8.24 -22.82 -5.71
CA TYR A 459 9.01 -23.37 -4.58
C TYR A 459 9.84 -24.62 -4.93
N PHE A 460 9.25 -25.59 -5.63
CA PHE A 460 9.92 -26.87 -5.89
C PHE A 460 10.81 -26.82 -7.15
N TYR A 461 10.49 -25.96 -8.11
CA TYR A 461 11.13 -25.83 -9.43
C TYR A 461 11.47 -24.35 -9.75
N PRO A 462 12.32 -23.68 -8.95
CA PRO A 462 12.60 -22.24 -9.06
C PRO A 462 13.29 -21.79 -10.37
N ASN A 463 13.74 -22.75 -11.20
CA ASN A 463 14.39 -22.47 -12.49
C ASN A 463 13.37 -22.32 -13.63
N ILE A 464 12.09 -22.53 -13.37
CA ILE A 464 11.03 -22.43 -14.36
C ILE A 464 10.65 -20.97 -14.58
N GLU A 465 10.59 -20.55 -15.83
CA GLU A 465 10.16 -19.21 -16.22
C GLU A 465 8.63 -19.16 -16.29
N ILE A 466 8.04 -18.39 -15.36
CA ILE A 466 6.60 -18.12 -15.31
C ILE A 466 6.38 -16.65 -15.71
N ASP A 467 5.51 -16.42 -16.68
CA ASP A 467 5.12 -15.09 -17.13
C ASP A 467 3.67 -14.76 -16.78
N GLN A 468 3.47 -13.53 -16.33
CA GLN A 468 2.19 -12.96 -15.91
C GLN A 468 1.40 -13.82 -14.90
N ASP A 469 2.08 -14.60 -14.05
CA ASP A 469 1.45 -15.58 -13.16
C ASP A 469 0.47 -16.52 -13.92
N LYS A 470 0.68 -16.76 -15.22
CA LYS A 470 -0.28 -17.49 -16.07
C LYS A 470 0.37 -18.49 -17.02
N TYR A 471 1.48 -18.13 -17.64
CA TYR A 471 2.12 -18.93 -18.68
C TYR A 471 3.45 -19.49 -18.16
N ILE A 472 3.70 -20.77 -18.41
CA ILE A 472 4.98 -21.42 -18.15
C ILE A 472 5.66 -21.71 -19.48
N TYR A 473 6.92 -21.29 -19.59
CA TYR A 473 7.73 -21.54 -20.78
C TYR A 473 8.71 -22.69 -20.58
N LYS A 474 9.24 -23.20 -21.70
CA LYS A 474 10.34 -24.19 -21.76
C LYS A 474 10.01 -25.53 -21.10
N ILE A 475 8.73 -25.87 -21.00
CA ILE A 475 8.29 -27.17 -20.51
C ILE A 475 7.57 -27.95 -21.61
N HIS A 476 7.83 -29.26 -21.63
CA HIS A 476 7.10 -30.24 -22.40
C HIS A 476 6.43 -31.24 -21.46
N CYS A 477 5.15 -31.51 -21.68
CA CYS A 477 4.41 -32.53 -20.94
C CYS A 477 4.18 -33.76 -21.81
N SER A 478 4.70 -34.91 -21.40
CA SER A 478 4.54 -36.18 -22.12
C SER A 478 3.09 -36.64 -22.25
N LEU A 479 2.21 -36.15 -21.36
CA LEU A 479 0.79 -36.43 -21.44
C LEU A 479 0.10 -35.69 -22.57
N TRP A 480 0.62 -34.55 -23.03
CA TRP A 480 -0.02 -33.74 -24.07
C TRP A 480 0.97 -33.10 -25.05
N ASP A 481 0.97 -33.67 -26.26
CA ASP A 481 1.63 -33.10 -27.42
C ASP A 481 0.67 -32.18 -28.19
N LYS A 482 0.74 -30.88 -27.86
CA LYS A 482 -0.05 -29.83 -28.52
C LYS A 482 0.16 -29.80 -30.03
N GLN A 483 1.39 -30.02 -30.49
CA GLN A 483 1.75 -29.91 -31.90
C GLN A 483 1.18 -31.08 -32.69
N MET A 484 1.28 -32.30 -32.17
CA MET A 484 0.75 -33.50 -32.80
C MET A 484 -0.79 -33.45 -32.89
N ASP A 485 -1.47 -32.96 -31.85
CA ASP A 485 -2.93 -32.78 -31.87
C ASP A 485 -3.36 -31.82 -32.98
N VAL A 486 -2.67 -30.68 -33.14
CA VAL A 486 -2.95 -29.71 -34.22
C VAL A 486 -2.66 -30.34 -35.58
N GLN A 487 -1.51 -31.00 -35.74
CA GLN A 487 -1.10 -31.62 -37.00
C GLN A 487 -2.10 -32.67 -37.48
N THR A 488 -2.47 -33.61 -36.61
CA THR A 488 -3.38 -34.73 -36.95
C THR A 488 -4.74 -34.20 -37.44
N VAL A 489 -5.27 -33.18 -36.76
CA VAL A 489 -6.57 -32.60 -37.12
C VAL A 489 -6.47 -31.77 -38.39
N MET A 490 -5.37 -31.04 -38.61
CA MET A 490 -5.13 -30.28 -39.84
C MET A 490 -4.96 -31.20 -41.06
N GLU A 491 -4.22 -32.29 -40.94
CA GLU A 491 -4.09 -33.29 -42.02
C GLU A 491 -5.46 -33.88 -42.39
N THR A 492 -6.26 -34.25 -41.38
CA THR A 492 -7.64 -34.73 -41.60
C THR A 492 -8.51 -33.67 -42.29
N PHE A 493 -8.36 -32.40 -41.91
CA PHE A 493 -9.09 -31.29 -42.50
C PHE A 493 -8.68 -31.07 -43.96
N LEU A 494 -7.39 -31.12 -44.27
CA LEU A 494 -6.87 -31.01 -45.64
C LEU A 494 -7.34 -32.17 -46.51
N GLU A 495 -7.28 -33.41 -46.03
CA GLU A 495 -7.79 -34.59 -46.74
C GLU A 495 -9.28 -34.44 -47.09
N ASN A 496 -10.10 -33.94 -46.17
CA ASN A 496 -11.53 -33.74 -46.40
C ASN A 496 -11.82 -32.63 -47.43
N ASN A 497 -11.01 -31.56 -47.43
CA ASN A 497 -11.15 -30.46 -48.40
C ASN A 497 -10.65 -30.86 -49.79
N ILE A 498 -9.56 -31.61 -49.89
CA ILE A 498 -9.03 -32.14 -51.16
C ILE A 498 -10.02 -33.13 -51.80
N ARG A 499 -10.75 -33.93 -51.00
CA ARG A 499 -11.77 -34.86 -51.51
C ARG A 499 -13.05 -34.17 -52.00
N THR A 500 -13.32 -32.94 -51.59
CA THR A 500 -14.59 -32.24 -51.87
C THR A 500 -14.48 -31.14 -52.93
N ASN A 501 -13.28 -30.58 -53.16
CA ASN A 501 -13.05 -29.55 -54.17
C ASN A 501 -11.95 -29.98 -55.16
N MET A 502 -12.28 -29.98 -56.46
CA MET A 502 -11.38 -30.31 -57.58
C MET A 502 -10.36 -29.18 -57.93
N ASP A 503 -10.26 -28.12 -57.14
CA ASP A 503 -9.35 -26.98 -57.40
C ASP A 503 -8.15 -27.00 -56.44
N GLU A 504 -6.96 -27.26 -57.00
CA GLU A 504 -5.64 -27.27 -56.32
C GLU A 504 -5.26 -25.93 -55.66
N ASN A 505 -6.03 -24.86 -55.86
CA ASN A 505 -5.73 -23.50 -55.40
C ASN A 505 -6.61 -23.00 -54.24
N THR A 506 -7.37 -23.88 -53.58
CA THR A 506 -8.29 -23.48 -52.51
C THR A 506 -7.52 -23.24 -51.20
N ARG A 507 -7.14 -21.99 -50.93
CA ARG A 507 -6.55 -21.58 -49.65
C ARG A 507 -7.61 -21.48 -48.56
N ILE A 508 -7.30 -21.97 -47.37
CA ILE A 508 -8.26 -22.06 -46.26
C ILE A 508 -8.06 -20.91 -45.28
N SER A 509 -9.16 -20.32 -44.82
CA SER A 509 -9.15 -19.34 -43.73
C SER A 509 -8.71 -20.00 -42.43
N ILE A 510 -7.75 -19.38 -41.72
CA ILE A 510 -7.32 -19.76 -40.38
C ILE A 510 -8.48 -19.91 -39.40
N TYR A 511 -9.47 -19.03 -39.51
CA TYR A 511 -10.61 -19.04 -38.61
C TYR A 511 -11.41 -20.34 -38.76
N ASP A 512 -11.62 -20.79 -39.99
CA ASP A 512 -12.37 -22.01 -40.28
C ASP A 512 -11.56 -23.25 -39.89
N ALA A 513 -10.24 -23.23 -40.12
CA ALA A 513 -9.32 -24.27 -39.66
C ALA A 513 -9.34 -24.40 -38.12
N TYR A 514 -9.29 -23.27 -37.39
CA TYR A 514 -9.35 -23.30 -35.92
C TYR A 514 -10.71 -23.78 -35.42
N ARG A 515 -11.81 -23.36 -36.04
CA ARG A 515 -13.16 -23.83 -35.69
C ARG A 515 -13.29 -25.34 -35.89
N PHE A 516 -12.75 -25.86 -37.00
CA PHE A 516 -12.71 -27.29 -37.27
C PHE A 516 -11.87 -28.03 -36.23
N TYR A 517 -10.71 -27.48 -35.86
CA TYR A 517 -9.87 -28.01 -34.80
C TYR A 517 -10.60 -28.10 -33.46
N CYS A 518 -11.26 -27.03 -33.01
CA CYS A 518 -12.01 -27.03 -31.76
C CYS A 518 -13.11 -28.11 -31.72
N GLN A 519 -13.71 -28.44 -32.86
CA GLN A 519 -14.77 -29.45 -32.96
C GLN A 519 -14.23 -30.88 -33.04
N ASN A 520 -13.06 -31.09 -33.65
CA ASN A 520 -12.50 -32.41 -33.96
C ASN A 520 -11.25 -32.74 -33.16
N CYS A 521 -10.87 -31.90 -32.18
CA CYS A 521 -9.74 -32.18 -31.30
C CYS A 521 -9.98 -33.50 -30.55
N PRO A 522 -9.03 -34.46 -30.58
CA PRO A 522 -9.16 -35.76 -29.93
C PRO A 522 -9.48 -35.66 -28.43
N ARG A 523 -9.01 -34.57 -27.81
CA ARG A 523 -9.09 -34.30 -26.38
C ARG A 523 -10.08 -33.19 -26.00
N SER A 524 -10.96 -32.82 -26.92
CA SER A 524 -12.02 -31.82 -26.69
C SER A 524 -12.88 -32.13 -25.46
N LYS A 525 -13.13 -33.43 -25.17
CA LYS A 525 -13.88 -33.89 -23.99
C LYS A 525 -13.15 -33.64 -22.66
N GLN A 526 -11.83 -33.50 -22.68
CA GLN A 526 -10.99 -33.20 -21.51
C GLN A 526 -10.67 -31.71 -21.38
N SER A 527 -11.26 -30.86 -22.24
CA SER A 527 -10.98 -29.42 -22.32
C SER A 527 -9.51 -29.07 -22.64
N LEU A 528 -8.75 -30.02 -23.20
CA LEU A 528 -7.40 -29.78 -23.69
C LEU A 528 -7.47 -29.34 -25.16
N VAL A 529 -7.61 -28.03 -25.36
CA VAL A 529 -7.70 -27.39 -26.67
C VAL A 529 -6.68 -26.25 -26.69
N VAL A 530 -5.82 -26.22 -27.71
CA VAL A 530 -4.80 -25.16 -27.79
C VAL A 530 -5.44 -23.78 -27.98
N SER A 531 -4.76 -22.75 -27.47
CA SER A 531 -5.18 -21.36 -27.67
C SER A 531 -5.16 -21.00 -29.17
N LYS A 532 -6.00 -20.04 -29.56
CA LYS A 532 -6.05 -19.57 -30.95
C LYS A 532 -4.69 -19.06 -31.44
N SER A 533 -3.96 -18.33 -30.58
CA SER A 533 -2.62 -17.82 -30.88
C SER A 533 -1.63 -18.96 -31.13
N TYR A 534 -1.62 -19.99 -30.27
CA TYR A 534 -0.76 -21.15 -30.43
C TYR A 534 -1.09 -21.93 -31.71
N PHE A 535 -2.39 -22.13 -31.98
CA PHE A 535 -2.84 -22.77 -33.21
C PHE A 535 -2.34 -22.02 -34.45
N GLU A 536 -2.56 -20.70 -34.51
CA GLU A 536 -2.10 -19.87 -35.62
C GLU A 536 -0.60 -20.03 -35.87
N LYS A 537 0.24 -19.95 -34.83
CA LYS A 537 1.69 -20.15 -34.94
C LYS A 537 2.05 -21.53 -35.51
N CYS A 538 1.46 -22.59 -34.96
CA CYS A 538 1.72 -23.97 -35.40
C CYS A 538 1.35 -24.17 -36.87
N VAL A 539 0.18 -23.65 -37.27
CA VAL A 539 -0.32 -23.86 -38.61
C VAL A 539 0.42 -22.98 -39.64
N TYR A 540 0.80 -21.75 -39.31
CA TYR A 540 1.70 -20.96 -40.16
C TYR A 540 3.09 -21.59 -40.31
N ALA A 541 3.62 -22.25 -39.28
CA ALA A 541 4.94 -22.86 -39.35
C ALA A 541 4.99 -24.10 -40.28
N ARG A 542 3.89 -24.86 -40.39
CA ARG A 542 3.86 -26.17 -41.08
C ARG A 542 2.92 -26.26 -42.28
N PHE A 543 1.91 -25.41 -42.35
CA PHE A 543 0.86 -25.47 -43.37
C PHE A 543 0.63 -24.09 -44.05
N ALA A 544 1.64 -23.22 -44.05
CA ALA A 544 1.57 -21.88 -44.66
C ALA A 544 1.01 -21.91 -46.09
N ASP A 545 1.41 -22.91 -46.88
CA ASP A 545 1.04 -23.03 -48.30
C ASP A 545 -0.47 -23.26 -48.51
N TYR A 546 -1.18 -23.75 -47.48
CA TYR A 546 -2.61 -24.09 -47.55
C TYR A 546 -3.52 -23.01 -46.95
N ILE A 547 -2.94 -21.92 -46.44
CA ILE A 547 -3.65 -20.89 -45.69
C ILE A 547 -3.71 -19.55 -46.43
N LEU A 548 -4.83 -18.84 -46.25
CA LEU A 548 -5.13 -17.52 -46.82
C LEU A 548 -4.31 -16.38 -46.22
#